data_AF-A0ABD0N189-F1
#
_entry.id   AF-A0ABD0N189-F1
#
_cell.length_a   1.000
_cell.length_b   1.000
_cell.length_c   1.000
_cell.angle_alpha   90.00
_cell.angle_beta   90.00
_cell.angle_gamma   90.00
#
_symmetry.space_group_name_H-M   'P 1'
#
loop_
_entity.id
_entity.type
_entity.pdbx_description
1 polymer ?
#
loop_
_entity_poly.entity_id
_entity_poly.type
_entity_poly.pdbx_seq_one_letter_code
_entity_poly.pdbx_strand_id
1 'polypeptide(L)'
;QTGRYILIQRLRDTERQLLANERPLESLAKLGQHSSEVQFFLRRTGPSSSEEQNPHNRTLPHSKPSTSEPKRGLPKKSFTFNLGPSSSPHVKTKDSRKTPSPEQRASPVPHAQYLPGPTKEEVFRHVLQQREQLRALESQLLAVDKECETWEQSPADESSFQAEMEVLEKALWKNQQELVDEEFWEEELRIETERERGMKRRLGELHAKLDDCGQKLHEFNTRAMQLEEDIKREMLQVDILPTQSDSKDSLEVVEADLQSRQKQGEELEAELLELEKALGRAETLLK
;
A
#
# COMPACT_ATOMS: atom_id res chain seq x y z
N GLN A 1 15.96 -21.17 -6.36
CA GLN A 1 17.24 -21.92 -6.31
C GLN A 1 17.58 -22.16 -4.83
N THR A 2 17.65 -23.41 -4.38
CA THR A 2 17.79 -23.80 -2.96
C THR A 2 19.26 -24.08 -2.61
N GLY A 3 19.74 -23.63 -1.44
CA GLY A 3 21.12 -23.79 -1.00
C GLY A 3 21.30 -23.42 0.47
N ARG A 4 22.48 -23.69 1.05
CA ARG A 4 22.82 -23.23 2.40
C ARG A 4 23.27 -21.77 2.35
N TYR A 5 22.80 -20.96 3.29
CA TYR A 5 23.14 -19.55 3.40
C TYR A 5 23.53 -19.21 4.84
N ILE A 6 24.39 -18.22 4.98
CA ILE A 6 24.70 -17.56 6.26
C ILE A 6 24.19 -16.13 6.21
N LEU A 7 23.66 -15.66 7.33
CA LEU A 7 23.23 -14.27 7.48
C LEU A 7 24.40 -13.45 8.04
N ILE A 8 24.71 -12.33 7.38
CA ILE A 8 25.80 -11.44 7.77
C ILE A 8 25.24 -10.07 8.10
N GLN A 9 25.67 -9.53 9.23
CA GLN A 9 25.42 -8.16 9.67
C GLN A 9 26.66 -7.31 9.36
N ARG A 10 26.48 -6.23 8.62
CA ARG A 10 27.52 -5.24 8.33
C ARG A 10 27.18 -3.91 8.95
N LEU A 11 28.17 -3.31 9.60
CA LEU A 11 28.13 -1.94 10.10
C LEU A 11 29.44 -1.26 9.67
N ARG A 12 29.33 -0.30 8.74
CA ARG A 12 30.49 0.38 8.12
C ARG A 12 31.47 -0.62 7.49
N ASP A 13 32.66 -0.73 8.07
CA ASP A 13 33.75 -1.60 7.63
C ASP A 13 33.85 -2.89 8.48
N THR A 14 32.89 -3.11 9.37
CA THR A 14 32.83 -4.31 10.21
C THR A 14 31.74 -5.25 9.72
N GLU A 15 32.08 -6.52 9.52
CA GLU A 15 31.14 -7.57 9.12
C GLU A 15 31.18 -8.70 10.15
N ARG A 16 30.00 -9.19 10.54
CA ARG A 16 29.84 -10.28 11.51
C ARG A 16 28.79 -11.26 11.03
N GLN A 17 29.11 -12.55 11.09
CA GLN A 17 28.15 -13.63 10.82
C GLN A 17 27.20 -13.78 12.02
N LEU A 18 25.90 -13.89 11.74
CA LEU A 18 24.88 -14.13 12.75
C LEU A 18 24.68 -15.64 12.94
N LEU A 19 24.58 -16.06 14.21
CA LEU A 19 24.24 -17.43 14.56
C LEU A 19 22.73 -17.66 14.43
N ALA A 20 22.32 -18.92 14.27
CA ALA A 20 20.92 -19.29 14.08
C ALA A 20 20.00 -18.91 15.27
N ASN A 21 20.55 -18.79 16.48
CA ASN A 21 19.84 -18.44 17.70
C ASN A 21 19.84 -16.93 18.00
N GLU A 22 20.51 -16.12 17.18
CA GLU A 22 20.56 -14.68 17.37
C GLU A 22 19.32 -14.01 16.79
N ARG A 23 18.93 -12.87 17.38
CA ARG A 23 17.74 -12.12 17.00
C ARG A 23 18.16 -10.81 16.30
N PRO A 24 18.16 -10.75 14.96
CA PRO A 24 18.72 -9.62 14.21
C PRO A 24 18.08 -8.27 14.58
N LEU A 25 16.77 -8.28 14.85
CA LEU A 25 16.02 -7.09 15.25
C LEU A 25 16.39 -6.58 16.66
N GLU A 26 16.68 -7.49 17.60
CA GLU A 26 17.16 -7.09 18.94
C GLU A 26 18.59 -6.54 18.88
N SER A 27 19.44 -7.14 18.05
CA SER A 27 20.80 -6.62 17.80
C SER A 27 20.75 -5.22 17.19
N LEU A 28 19.78 -4.95 16.32
CA LEU A 28 19.57 -3.63 15.72
C LEU A 28 19.15 -2.59 16.76
N ALA A 29 18.23 -2.95 17.67
CA ALA A 29 17.80 -2.06 18.75
C ALA A 29 18.94 -1.65 19.68
N LYS A 30 19.90 -2.56 19.94
CA LYS A 30 21.10 -2.27 20.77
C LYS A 30 22.07 -1.27 20.13
N LEU A 31 22.02 -1.10 18.81
CA LEU A 31 22.91 -0.19 18.07
C LEU A 31 22.40 1.26 18.03
N GLY A 32 21.20 1.52 18.55
CA GLY A 32 20.67 2.87 18.73
C GLY A 32 20.71 3.70 17.46
N GLN A 33 21.38 4.86 17.50
CA GLN A 33 21.52 5.79 16.37
C GLN A 33 22.26 5.20 15.17
N HIS A 34 23.06 4.15 15.36
CA HIS A 34 23.79 3.49 14.28
C HIS A 34 22.96 2.39 13.59
N SER A 35 21.75 2.10 14.08
CA SER A 35 20.85 1.09 13.48
C SER A 35 20.57 1.34 12.00
N SER A 36 20.43 2.60 11.58
CA SER A 36 20.18 2.97 10.19
C SER A 36 21.35 2.69 9.25
N GLU A 37 22.56 2.48 9.77
CA GLU A 37 23.76 2.14 9.00
C GLU A 37 23.99 0.63 8.89
N VAL A 38 23.18 -0.19 9.56
CA VAL A 38 23.32 -1.65 9.57
C VAL A 38 22.68 -2.25 8.32
N GLN A 39 23.41 -3.13 7.65
CA GLN A 39 22.92 -3.90 6.52
C GLN A 39 22.95 -5.39 6.84
N PHE A 40 21.91 -6.12 6.44
CA PHE A 40 21.86 -7.57 6.50
C PHE A 40 21.89 -8.16 5.10
N PHE A 41 22.74 -9.16 4.87
CA PHE A 41 22.79 -9.87 3.60
C PHE A 41 23.02 -11.37 3.79
N LEU A 42 22.51 -12.15 2.84
CA LEU A 42 22.66 -13.60 2.81
C LEU A 42 23.82 -13.97 1.90
N ARG A 43 24.81 -14.68 2.45
CA ARG A 43 25.92 -15.25 1.69
C ARG A 43 25.72 -16.74 1.54
N ARG A 44 25.74 -17.25 0.31
CA ARG A 44 25.61 -18.68 0.04
C ARG A 44 26.87 -19.42 0.50
N THR A 45 26.70 -20.54 1.19
CA THR A 45 27.78 -21.42 1.65
C THR A 45 27.66 -22.78 0.96
N GLY A 46 28.58 -23.07 0.04
CA GLY A 46 28.61 -24.33 -0.71
C GLY A 46 29.44 -24.20 -1.98
N PRO A 47 29.88 -25.31 -2.59
CA PRO A 47 30.65 -25.26 -3.82
C PRO A 47 29.77 -24.73 -4.95
N SER A 48 30.00 -23.50 -5.40
CA SER A 48 29.44 -23.00 -6.65
C SER A 48 30.44 -22.08 -7.32
N SER A 49 30.87 -22.54 -8.48
CA SER A 49 31.60 -21.82 -9.51
C SER A 49 30.97 -20.45 -9.76
N SER A 50 31.63 -19.39 -9.33
CA SER A 50 31.54 -18.04 -9.90
C SER A 50 32.60 -17.19 -9.23
N GLU A 51 33.73 -17.13 -9.93
CA GLU A 51 34.69 -16.04 -9.99
C GLU A 51 34.34 -14.75 -9.23
N GLU A 52 35.30 -14.37 -8.41
CA GLU A 52 35.56 -13.09 -7.78
C GLU A 52 35.01 -11.88 -8.53
N GLN A 53 34.11 -11.13 -7.88
CA GLN A 53 34.07 -9.67 -8.03
C GLN A 53 33.91 -9.04 -6.67
N ASN A 54 35.05 -8.53 -6.19
CA ASN A 54 35.20 -7.59 -5.11
C ASN A 54 34.85 -6.18 -5.65
N PRO A 55 33.94 -5.41 -5.03
CA PRO A 55 33.83 -3.99 -5.35
C PRO A 55 33.93 -3.16 -4.07
N HIS A 56 35.15 -2.96 -3.57
CA HIS A 56 35.50 -1.69 -2.97
C HIS A 56 35.96 -0.74 -4.08
N ASN A 57 35.48 0.51 -4.02
CA ASN A 57 35.79 1.66 -4.88
C ASN A 57 35.04 1.77 -6.21
N ARG A 58 33.84 2.39 -6.16
CA ARG A 58 33.54 3.43 -7.14
C ARG A 58 32.63 4.52 -6.56
N THR A 59 33.19 5.71 -6.55
CA THR A 59 32.66 7.02 -6.20
C THR A 59 31.30 7.31 -6.85
N LEU A 60 30.42 8.03 -6.13
CA LEU A 60 29.21 8.67 -6.64
C LEU A 60 29.49 9.53 -7.89
N PRO A 61 28.44 9.85 -8.67
CA PRO A 61 28.00 11.24 -8.61
C PRO A 61 26.50 11.41 -8.32
N HIS A 62 26.24 12.50 -7.60
CA HIS A 62 24.95 13.11 -7.32
C HIS A 62 24.02 13.25 -8.54
N SER A 63 22.71 13.12 -8.30
CA SER A 63 21.74 14.12 -8.80
C SER A 63 20.48 14.15 -7.94
N LYS A 64 20.11 15.38 -7.53
CA LYS A 64 18.87 15.76 -6.86
C LYS A 64 17.71 15.78 -7.88
N PRO A 65 16.44 15.73 -7.43
CA PRO A 65 15.28 15.73 -8.31
C PRO A 65 14.93 17.15 -8.76
N SER A 66 14.76 17.38 -10.06
CA SER A 66 14.14 18.59 -10.59
C SER A 66 12.85 18.25 -11.31
N THR A 67 11.79 18.92 -10.87
CA THR A 67 10.46 19.02 -11.46
C THR A 67 10.51 19.39 -12.95
N SER A 68 9.90 18.58 -13.81
CA SER A 68 9.17 19.06 -15.00
C SER A 68 8.27 17.96 -15.57
N GLU A 69 7.07 18.37 -15.97
CA GLU A 69 5.97 17.60 -16.54
C GLU A 69 6.38 16.76 -17.77
N PRO A 70 5.73 15.60 -18.04
CA PRO A 70 5.74 15.01 -19.37
C PRO A 70 4.44 15.33 -20.12
N LYS A 71 4.52 16.23 -21.10
CA LYS A 71 3.52 16.36 -22.18
C LYS A 71 3.84 15.36 -23.31
N ARG A 72 2.80 14.60 -23.66
CA ARG A 72 2.43 14.08 -25.00
C ARG A 72 3.37 13.06 -25.67
N GLY A 73 2.90 11.81 -25.65
CA GLY A 73 3.20 10.78 -26.65
C GLY A 73 2.03 9.81 -26.74
N LEU A 74 1.19 9.96 -27.76
CA LEU A 74 0.01 9.12 -28.04
C LEU A 74 0.40 7.65 -28.33
N PRO A 75 -0.22 6.64 -27.69
CA PRO A 75 -0.33 5.32 -28.27
C PRO A 75 -1.55 5.29 -29.22
N LYS A 76 -1.30 5.42 -30.53
CA LYS A 76 -2.26 5.04 -31.56
C LYS A 76 -2.13 3.53 -31.78
N LYS A 77 -3.15 2.76 -31.42
CA LYS A 77 -3.91 1.85 -32.32
C LYS A 77 -5.09 1.26 -31.54
N SER A 78 -6.24 1.88 -31.72
CA SER A 78 -7.55 1.31 -31.41
C SER A 78 -7.89 0.24 -32.45
N PHE A 79 -8.16 -0.99 -32.02
CA PHE A 79 -8.88 -1.98 -32.82
C PHE A 79 -10.36 -1.59 -32.84
N THR A 80 -10.68 -0.57 -33.64
CA THR A 80 -12.06 -0.24 -34.01
C THR A 80 -12.45 -1.13 -35.19
N PHE A 81 -13.26 -2.14 -34.91
CA PHE A 81 -14.04 -2.88 -35.90
C PHE A 81 -15.05 -1.93 -36.54
N ASN A 82 -14.69 -1.41 -37.72
CA ASN A 82 -15.62 -0.69 -38.56
C ASN A 82 -16.29 -1.72 -39.50
N LEU A 83 -17.54 -2.06 -39.20
CA LEU A 83 -18.47 -2.61 -40.18
C LEU A 83 -18.82 -1.51 -41.18
N GLY A 84 -18.15 -1.52 -42.33
CA GLY A 84 -18.47 -0.71 -43.50
C GLY A 84 -19.08 -1.57 -44.63
N PRO A 85 -19.99 -1.02 -45.46
CA PRO A 85 -20.96 -1.79 -46.23
C PRO A 85 -20.43 -2.29 -47.59
N SER A 86 -21.05 -3.39 -48.04
CA SER A 86 -21.50 -3.68 -49.40
C SER A 86 -20.72 -3.01 -50.56
N SER A 87 -19.88 -3.78 -51.25
CA SER A 87 -19.88 -3.75 -52.71
C SER A 87 -19.35 -5.06 -53.29
N SER A 88 -20.22 -5.68 -54.09
CA SER A 88 -19.98 -6.87 -54.89
C SER A 88 -19.16 -6.51 -56.15
N PRO A 89 -18.21 -7.36 -56.57
CA PRO A 89 -17.84 -7.47 -57.96
C PRO A 89 -18.62 -8.62 -58.61
N HIS A 90 -19.68 -8.19 -59.27
CA HIS A 90 -20.39 -8.83 -60.36
C HIS A 90 -19.46 -9.60 -61.32
N VAL A 91 -19.53 -10.94 -61.33
CA VAL A 91 -19.11 -11.73 -62.50
C VAL A 91 -20.29 -12.58 -62.94
N LYS A 92 -20.75 -12.25 -64.14
CA LYS A 92 -21.96 -12.72 -64.80
C LYS A 92 -21.84 -14.22 -65.11
N THR A 93 -22.58 -15.06 -64.40
CA THR A 93 -22.94 -16.39 -64.90
C THR A 93 -24.06 -16.21 -65.92
N LYS A 94 -23.71 -16.33 -67.20
CA LYS A 94 -24.67 -16.36 -68.30
C LYS A 94 -25.33 -17.74 -68.28
N ASP A 95 -26.44 -17.81 -67.57
CA ASP A 95 -27.40 -18.90 -67.65
C ASP A 95 -28.07 -18.88 -69.03
N SER A 96 -28.03 -20.00 -69.74
CA SER A 96 -28.86 -20.21 -70.91
C SER A 96 -29.34 -21.65 -70.95
N ARG A 97 -30.13 -22.05 -69.95
CA ARG A 97 -31.14 -23.10 -70.15
C ARG A 97 -32.31 -22.51 -70.92
N LYS A 98 -32.39 -22.81 -72.21
CA LYS A 98 -33.62 -22.69 -73.01
C LYS A 98 -34.08 -24.11 -73.35
N THR A 99 -35.07 -24.59 -72.63
CA THR A 99 -36.05 -25.55 -73.13
C THR A 99 -36.94 -24.84 -74.15
N PRO A 100 -37.39 -25.49 -75.24
CA PRO A 100 -38.56 -25.05 -75.96
C PRO A 100 -39.73 -26.02 -75.76
N SER A 101 -40.85 -25.46 -75.32
CA SER A 101 -42.21 -26.02 -75.42
C SER A 101 -42.71 -25.89 -76.88
N PRO A 102 -43.66 -26.72 -77.34
CA PRO A 102 -44.00 -26.85 -78.76
C PRO A 102 -45.04 -25.81 -79.16
N GLU A 103 -44.88 -25.20 -80.34
CA GLU A 103 -45.91 -25.09 -81.38
C GLU A 103 -45.50 -24.10 -82.49
N GLN A 104 -46.10 -24.34 -83.66
CA GLN A 104 -46.20 -23.47 -84.83
C GLN A 104 -45.11 -23.60 -85.92
N ARG A 105 -45.43 -24.51 -86.86
CA ARG A 105 -45.41 -24.33 -88.32
C ARG A 105 -44.70 -23.06 -88.82
N ALA A 106 -43.52 -23.23 -89.42
CA ALA A 106 -43.26 -22.97 -90.84
C ALA A 106 -41.77 -23.16 -91.13
N SER A 107 -41.44 -23.97 -92.13
CA SER A 107 -40.10 -24.04 -92.73
C SER A 107 -39.71 -22.66 -93.27
N PRO A 108 -38.44 -22.22 -93.13
CA PRO A 108 -37.41 -22.71 -94.03
C PRO A 108 -36.09 -23.08 -93.33
N VAL A 109 -35.51 -24.19 -93.79
CA VAL A 109 -34.20 -24.72 -93.37
C VAL A 109 -33.07 -23.71 -93.63
N PRO A 110 -32.30 -23.29 -92.61
CA PRO A 110 -30.95 -22.78 -92.81
C PRO A 110 -30.01 -23.99 -92.78
N HIS A 111 -29.31 -24.23 -93.89
CA HIS A 111 -28.24 -25.22 -94.00
C HIS A 111 -27.21 -24.99 -92.88
N ALA A 112 -27.20 -25.87 -91.87
CA ALA A 112 -26.05 -26.01 -91.00
C ALA A 112 -24.93 -26.59 -91.85
N GLN A 113 -23.93 -25.75 -92.15
CA GLN A 113 -22.63 -26.25 -92.59
C GLN A 113 -22.15 -27.21 -91.51
N TYR A 114 -22.10 -28.49 -91.86
CA TYR A 114 -21.46 -29.53 -91.05
C TYR A 114 -20.00 -29.15 -90.93
N LEU A 115 -19.64 -28.47 -89.84
CA LEU A 115 -18.27 -28.49 -89.37
C LEU A 115 -17.91 -29.97 -89.12
N PRO A 116 -16.77 -30.46 -89.62
CA PRO A 116 -16.31 -31.80 -89.30
C PRO A 116 -16.30 -31.94 -87.77
N GLY A 117 -17.06 -32.90 -87.24
CA GLY A 117 -16.98 -33.25 -85.83
C GLY A 117 -15.53 -33.62 -85.49
N PRO A 118 -15.10 -33.41 -84.24
CA PRO A 118 -13.73 -33.68 -83.84
C PRO A 118 -13.37 -35.11 -84.22
N THR A 119 -12.23 -35.27 -84.88
CA THR A 119 -11.78 -36.60 -85.29
C THR A 119 -11.62 -37.49 -84.06
N LYS A 120 -11.75 -38.81 -84.23
CA LYS A 120 -11.51 -39.79 -83.15
C LYS A 120 -10.19 -39.52 -82.41
N GLU A 121 -9.16 -39.08 -83.15
CA GLU A 121 -7.86 -38.68 -82.62
C GLU A 121 -7.93 -37.42 -81.74
N GLU A 122 -8.68 -36.40 -82.14
CA GLU A 122 -8.91 -35.22 -81.31
C GLU A 122 -9.61 -35.58 -80.00
N VAL A 123 -10.62 -36.45 -80.04
CA VAL A 123 -11.31 -36.91 -78.83
C VAL A 123 -10.35 -37.64 -77.89
N PHE A 124 -9.48 -38.51 -78.40
CA PHE A 124 -8.46 -39.17 -77.57
C PHE A 124 -7.47 -38.19 -76.95
N ARG A 125 -7.02 -37.18 -77.70
CA ARG A 125 -6.16 -36.12 -77.15
C ARG A 125 -6.86 -35.37 -76.01
N HIS A 126 -8.13 -35.00 -76.19
CA HIS A 126 -8.91 -34.34 -75.14
C HIS A 126 -9.12 -35.25 -73.91
N VAL A 127 -9.40 -36.54 -74.09
CA VAL A 127 -9.55 -37.49 -72.98
C VAL A 127 -8.24 -37.66 -72.21
N LEU A 128 -7.11 -37.70 -72.90
CA LEU A 128 -5.80 -37.79 -72.25
C LEU A 128 -5.49 -36.51 -71.46
N GLN A 129 -5.74 -35.33 -72.06
CA GLN A 129 -5.60 -34.04 -71.40
C GLN A 129 -6.51 -33.92 -70.17
N GLN A 130 -7.77 -34.35 -70.28
CA GLN A 130 -8.72 -34.37 -69.16
C GLN A 130 -8.25 -35.32 -68.05
N ARG A 131 -7.72 -36.50 -68.40
CA ARG A 131 -7.15 -37.45 -67.43
C ARG A 131 -5.94 -36.87 -66.70
N GLU A 132 -5.09 -36.12 -67.38
CA GLU A 132 -3.95 -35.43 -66.76
C GLU A 132 -4.41 -34.28 -65.86
N GLN A 133 -5.37 -33.47 -66.31
CA GLN A 133 -5.96 -32.39 -65.52
C GLN A 133 -6.64 -32.91 -64.24
N LEU A 134 -7.41 -34.00 -64.35
CA LEU A 134 -8.03 -34.65 -63.20
C LEU A 134 -6.97 -35.14 -62.21
N ARG A 135 -5.91 -35.79 -62.69
CA ARG A 135 -4.80 -36.24 -61.83
C ARG A 135 -4.11 -35.07 -61.12
N ALA A 136 -3.95 -33.93 -61.79
CA ALA A 136 -3.40 -32.72 -61.18
C ALA A 136 -4.32 -32.16 -60.10
N LEU A 137 -5.62 -32.09 -60.34
CA LEU A 137 -6.60 -31.64 -59.34
C LEU A 137 -6.70 -32.60 -58.16
N GLU A 138 -6.67 -33.92 -58.39
CA GLU A 138 -6.60 -34.94 -57.33
C GLU A 138 -5.36 -34.74 -56.46
N SER A 139 -4.20 -34.44 -57.07
CA SER A 139 -2.98 -34.15 -56.31
C SER A 139 -3.06 -32.86 -55.49
N GLN A 140 -3.75 -31.83 -55.99
CA GLN A 140 -3.96 -30.58 -55.28
C GLN A 140 -4.94 -30.74 -54.12
N LEU A 141 -6.04 -31.47 -54.32
CA LEU A 141 -6.97 -31.81 -53.25
C LEU A 141 -6.25 -32.57 -52.13
N LEU A 142 -5.47 -33.60 -52.47
CA LEU A 142 -4.67 -34.32 -51.48
C LEU A 142 -3.63 -33.46 -50.76
N ALA A 143 -3.12 -32.40 -51.39
CA ALA A 143 -2.21 -31.46 -50.74
C ALA A 143 -2.95 -30.56 -49.76
N VAL A 144 -4.09 -30.00 -50.17
CA VAL A 144 -4.95 -29.16 -49.31
C VAL A 144 -5.54 -29.96 -48.16
N ASP A 145 -5.99 -31.21 -48.41
CA ASP A 145 -6.49 -32.10 -47.37
C ASP A 145 -5.41 -32.36 -46.30
N LYS A 146 -4.16 -32.58 -46.72
CA LYS A 146 -3.02 -32.70 -45.79
C LYS A 146 -2.73 -31.41 -45.03
N GLU A 147 -2.83 -30.26 -45.67
CA GLU A 147 -2.67 -28.97 -44.99
C GLU A 147 -3.77 -28.78 -43.93
N CYS A 148 -5.04 -29.05 -44.27
CA CYS A 148 -6.15 -29.04 -43.31
C CYS A 148 -5.90 -30.00 -42.14
N GLU A 149 -5.51 -31.23 -42.43
CA GLU A 149 -5.13 -32.21 -41.40
C GLU A 149 -4.00 -31.69 -40.49
N THR A 150 -2.99 -30.98 -41.03
CA THR A 150 -1.93 -30.41 -40.17
C THR A 150 -2.41 -29.28 -39.27
N TRP A 151 -3.36 -28.46 -39.72
CA TRP A 151 -3.97 -27.42 -38.90
C TRP A 151 -4.89 -28.00 -37.81
N GLU A 152 -5.63 -29.06 -38.13
CA GLU A 152 -6.48 -29.79 -37.18
C GLU A 152 -5.67 -30.64 -36.19
N GLN A 153 -4.51 -31.16 -36.62
CA GLN A 153 -3.56 -31.92 -35.81
C GLN A 153 -2.58 -31.03 -35.02
N SER A 154 -2.92 -29.77 -34.74
CA SER A 154 -2.23 -28.99 -33.69
C SER A 154 -2.94 -28.96 -32.32
N PRO A 155 -3.44 -30.09 -31.75
CA PRO A 155 -3.96 -30.10 -30.38
C PRO A 155 -2.84 -29.97 -29.34
N ALA A 156 -1.57 -30.11 -29.75
CA ALA A 156 -0.42 -29.86 -28.88
C ALA A 156 -0.36 -28.37 -28.48
N ASP A 157 -0.69 -27.47 -29.39
CA ASP A 157 -0.76 -26.03 -29.10
C ASP A 157 -2.00 -25.70 -28.26
N GLU A 158 -3.16 -26.31 -28.53
CA GLU A 158 -4.38 -26.12 -27.72
C GLU A 158 -4.18 -26.55 -26.26
N SER A 159 -3.51 -27.68 -26.02
CA SER A 159 -3.15 -28.13 -24.66
C SER A 159 -2.19 -27.17 -23.96
N SER A 160 -1.21 -26.62 -24.70
CA SER A 160 -0.29 -25.62 -24.17
C SER A 160 -1.01 -24.31 -23.81
N PHE A 161 -1.90 -23.82 -24.67
CA PHE A 161 -2.71 -22.63 -24.40
C PHE A 161 -3.67 -22.85 -23.24
N GLN A 162 -4.29 -24.04 -23.13
CA GLN A 162 -5.16 -24.38 -22.01
C GLN A 162 -4.37 -24.39 -20.68
N ALA A 163 -3.17 -24.95 -20.67
CA ALA A 163 -2.29 -24.94 -19.50
C ALA A 163 -1.86 -23.51 -19.13
N GLU A 164 -1.54 -22.66 -20.12
CA GLU A 164 -1.22 -21.25 -19.90
C GLU A 164 -2.43 -20.48 -19.34
N MET A 165 -3.62 -20.73 -19.86
CA MET A 165 -4.87 -20.15 -19.38
C MET A 165 -5.13 -20.51 -17.92
N GLU A 166 -4.98 -21.79 -17.55
CA GLU A 166 -5.12 -22.22 -16.15
C GLU A 166 -4.09 -21.54 -15.22
N VAL A 167 -2.86 -21.34 -15.69
CA VAL A 167 -1.83 -20.62 -14.93
C VAL A 167 -2.22 -19.17 -14.72
N LEU A 168 -2.72 -18.50 -15.77
CA LEU A 168 -3.18 -17.12 -15.71
C LEU A 168 -4.42 -16.96 -14.82
N GLU A 169 -5.38 -17.87 -14.88
CA GLU A 169 -6.55 -17.87 -13.99
C GLU A 169 -6.15 -18.03 -12.52
N LYS A 170 -5.23 -18.96 -12.23
CA LYS A 170 -4.66 -19.11 -10.88
C LYS A 170 -3.93 -17.85 -10.44
N ALA A 171 -3.21 -17.19 -11.34
CA ALA A 171 -2.53 -15.93 -11.04
C ALA A 171 -3.52 -14.79 -10.79
N LEU A 172 -4.58 -14.68 -11.59
CA LEU A 172 -5.65 -13.70 -11.39
C LEU A 172 -6.32 -13.87 -10.04
N TRP A 173 -6.64 -15.11 -9.66
CA TRP A 173 -7.24 -15.39 -8.35
C TRP A 173 -6.30 -15.00 -7.20
N LYS A 174 -5.00 -15.28 -7.31
CA LYS A 174 -3.99 -14.86 -6.34
C LYS A 174 -3.89 -13.34 -6.26
N ASN A 175 -3.78 -12.66 -7.40
CA ASN A 175 -3.71 -11.20 -7.46
C ASN A 175 -4.97 -10.57 -6.83
N GLN A 176 -6.14 -11.17 -7.06
CA GLN A 176 -7.38 -10.68 -6.46
C GLN A 176 -7.38 -10.83 -4.93
N GLN A 177 -6.82 -11.93 -4.41
CA GLN A 177 -6.64 -12.11 -2.97
C GLN A 177 -5.62 -11.13 -2.40
N GLU A 178 -4.48 -10.96 -3.08
CA GLU A 178 -3.42 -10.02 -2.68
C GLU A 178 -3.95 -8.58 -2.62
N LEU A 179 -4.82 -8.17 -3.56
CA LEU A 179 -5.46 -6.86 -3.55
C LEU A 179 -6.35 -6.66 -2.32
N VAL A 180 -7.14 -7.68 -1.94
CA VAL A 180 -7.99 -7.62 -0.74
C VAL A 180 -7.14 -7.54 0.53
N ASP A 181 -6.05 -8.30 0.58
CA ASP A 181 -5.12 -8.25 1.71
C ASP A 181 -4.42 -6.88 1.78
N GLU A 182 -4.05 -6.28 0.64
CA GLU A 182 -3.48 -4.93 0.56
C GLU A 182 -4.46 -3.87 1.10
N GLU A 183 -5.71 -3.89 0.64
CA GLU A 183 -6.77 -2.98 1.15
C GLU A 183 -6.94 -3.09 2.67
N PHE A 184 -6.89 -4.31 3.21
CA PHE A 184 -6.96 -4.54 4.65
C PHE A 184 -5.76 -3.91 5.39
N TRP A 185 -4.54 -4.12 4.90
CA TRP A 185 -3.34 -3.57 5.54
C TRP A 185 -3.23 -2.05 5.40
N GLU A 186 -3.72 -1.47 4.30
CA GLU A 186 -3.83 -0.02 4.14
C GLU A 186 -4.76 0.60 5.20
N GLU A 187 -5.89 -0.05 5.47
CA GLU A 187 -6.83 0.40 6.51
C GLU A 187 -6.21 0.30 7.92
N GLU A 188 -5.58 -0.84 8.25
CA GLU A 188 -4.89 -1.00 9.54
C GLU A 188 -3.76 0.02 9.72
N LEU A 189 -3.00 0.28 8.66
CA LEU A 189 -1.95 1.31 8.67
C LEU A 189 -2.54 2.70 8.91
N ARG A 190 -3.69 3.02 8.28
CA ARG A 190 -4.38 4.30 8.48
C ARG A 190 -4.83 4.47 9.92
N ILE A 191 -5.45 3.44 10.50
CA ILE A 191 -5.90 3.42 11.90
C ILE A 191 -4.72 3.63 12.84
N GLU A 192 -3.62 2.91 12.63
CA GLU A 192 -2.45 3.00 13.50
C GLU A 192 -1.77 4.38 13.38
N THR A 193 -1.74 4.97 12.18
CA THR A 193 -1.25 6.34 11.97
C THR A 193 -2.08 7.37 12.75
N GLU A 194 -3.41 7.21 12.79
CA GLU A 194 -4.28 8.07 13.59
C GLU A 194 -4.10 7.90 15.09
N ARG A 195 -3.92 6.66 15.56
CA ARG A 195 -3.59 6.36 16.95
C ARG A 195 -2.27 7.00 17.35
N GLU A 196 -1.22 6.86 16.52
CA GLU A 196 0.08 7.46 16.75
C GLU A 196 -0.02 9.00 16.81
N ARG A 197 -0.76 9.61 15.89
CA ARG A 197 -1.04 11.06 15.90
C ARG A 197 -1.76 11.48 17.18
N GLY A 198 -2.70 10.66 17.67
CA GLY A 198 -3.38 10.87 18.94
C GLY A 198 -2.44 10.82 20.15
N MET A 199 -1.52 9.85 20.17
CA MET A 199 -0.51 9.75 21.22
C MET A 199 0.47 10.93 21.18
N LYS A 200 0.93 11.34 20.00
CA LYS A 200 1.80 12.52 19.82
C LYS A 200 1.14 13.81 20.35
N ARG A 201 -0.16 14.01 20.11
CA ARG A 201 -0.91 15.15 20.67
C ARG A 201 -0.95 15.11 22.19
N ARG A 202 -1.31 13.97 22.79
CA ARG A 202 -1.33 13.80 24.26
C ARG A 202 0.05 14.02 24.89
N LEU A 203 1.11 13.55 24.24
CA LEU A 203 2.48 13.77 24.66
C LEU A 203 2.85 15.26 24.60
N GLY A 204 2.43 15.97 23.55
CA GLY A 204 2.56 17.44 23.47
C GLY A 204 1.82 18.17 24.59
N GLU A 205 0.59 17.76 24.91
CA GLU A 205 -0.19 18.32 26.03
C GLU A 205 0.47 18.08 27.39
N LEU A 206 1.06 16.90 27.60
CA LEU A 206 1.79 16.59 28.82
C LEU A 206 3.08 17.40 28.95
N HIS A 207 3.82 17.61 27.85
CA HIS A 207 4.98 18.49 27.86
C HIS A 207 4.61 19.93 28.18
N ALA A 208 3.54 20.47 27.58
CA ALA A 208 3.05 21.82 27.90
C ALA A 208 2.70 21.95 29.40
N LYS A 209 1.99 20.96 29.97
CA LYS A 209 1.69 20.94 31.41
C LYS A 209 2.95 20.85 32.28
N LEU A 210 3.96 20.09 31.86
CA LEU A 210 5.23 19.98 32.57
C LEU A 210 5.97 21.33 32.55
N ASP A 211 5.99 22.01 31.41
CA ASP A 211 6.60 23.33 31.25
C ASP A 211 5.88 24.37 32.13
N ASP A 212 4.55 24.36 32.16
CA ASP A 212 3.75 25.23 33.04
C ASP A 212 4.09 25.00 34.52
N CYS A 213 4.22 23.73 34.93
CA CYS A 213 4.65 23.37 36.28
C CYS A 213 6.08 23.84 36.56
N GLY A 214 6.99 23.69 35.59
CA GLY A 214 8.37 24.17 35.67
C GLY A 214 8.45 25.68 35.85
N GLN A 215 7.64 26.44 35.10
CA GLN A 215 7.54 27.90 35.23
C GLN A 215 7.03 28.31 36.61
N LYS A 216 5.93 27.70 37.09
CA LYS A 216 5.40 27.97 38.44
C LYS A 216 6.41 27.66 39.53
N LEU A 217 7.14 26.55 39.40
CA LEU A 217 8.19 26.17 40.34
C LEU A 217 9.34 27.18 40.33
N HIS A 218 9.74 27.65 39.15
CA HIS A 218 10.73 28.71 39.02
C HIS A 218 10.26 30.02 39.67
N GLU A 219 9.00 30.42 39.48
CA GLU A 219 8.43 31.60 40.15
C GLU A 219 8.43 31.46 41.67
N PHE A 220 8.00 30.30 42.20
CA PHE A 220 8.03 30.05 43.65
C PHE A 220 9.46 30.10 44.19
N ASN A 221 10.42 29.53 43.46
CA ASN A 221 11.81 29.57 43.84
C ASN A 221 12.36 31.01 43.87
N THR A 222 12.03 31.82 42.87
CA THR A 222 12.41 33.25 42.84
C THR A 222 11.78 34.03 43.98
N ARG A 223 10.49 33.82 44.27
CA ARG A 223 9.82 34.45 45.43
C ARG A 223 10.44 33.99 46.75
N ALA A 224 10.79 32.72 46.89
CA ALA A 224 11.44 32.19 48.08
C ALA A 224 12.82 32.82 48.29
N MET A 225 13.66 32.91 47.24
CA MET A 225 14.96 33.58 47.31
C MET A 225 14.82 35.06 47.70
N GLN A 226 13.83 35.77 47.12
CA GLN A 226 13.55 37.16 47.47
C GLN A 226 13.18 37.32 48.95
N LEU A 227 12.29 36.45 49.45
CA LEU A 227 11.89 36.46 50.87
C LEU A 227 13.06 36.11 51.79
N GLU A 228 13.93 35.17 51.42
CA GLU A 228 15.14 34.88 52.19
C GLU A 228 16.08 36.08 52.28
N GLU A 229 16.24 36.83 51.19
CA GLU A 229 17.01 38.07 51.20
C GLU A 229 16.35 39.17 52.03
N ASP A 230 15.03 39.30 51.95
CA ASP A 230 14.25 40.23 52.77
C ASP A 230 14.43 39.91 54.26
N ILE A 231 14.29 38.64 54.66
CA ILE A 231 14.49 38.17 56.04
C ILE A 231 15.93 38.45 56.50
N LYS A 232 16.94 38.15 55.68
CA LYS A 232 18.34 38.45 56.02
C LYS A 232 18.56 39.95 56.22
N ARG A 233 17.95 40.80 55.40
CA ARG A 233 18.03 42.27 55.53
C ARG A 233 17.33 42.74 56.81
N GLU A 234 16.16 42.20 57.13
CA GLU A 234 15.41 42.54 58.34
C GLU A 234 16.16 42.09 59.59
N MET A 235 16.73 40.89 59.61
CA MET A 235 17.59 40.42 60.72
C MET A 235 18.78 41.34 60.96
N LEU A 236 19.49 41.75 59.90
CA LEU A 236 20.59 42.71 60.01
C LEU A 236 20.11 44.08 60.52
N GLN A 237 18.88 44.50 60.18
CA GLN A 237 18.30 45.76 60.65
C GLN A 237 17.90 45.70 62.13
N VAL A 238 17.34 44.58 62.57
CA VAL A 238 16.99 44.30 63.98
C VAL A 238 18.25 44.20 64.86
N ASP A 239 19.34 43.63 64.36
CA ASP A 239 20.62 43.60 65.10
C ASP A 239 21.24 45.00 65.27
N ILE A 240 20.88 45.98 64.43
CA ILE A 240 21.39 47.36 64.48
C ILE A 240 20.50 48.29 65.33
N LEU A 241 19.18 48.04 65.39
CA LEU A 241 18.26 48.79 66.24
C LEU A 241 17.90 47.98 67.49
N PRO A 242 18.25 48.43 68.73
CA PRO A 242 17.80 47.74 69.92
C PRO A 242 16.27 47.77 69.97
N THR A 243 15.66 46.58 70.00
CA THR A 243 14.22 46.37 70.06
C THR A 243 13.61 47.26 71.14
N GLN A 244 12.74 48.19 70.76
CA GLN A 244 12.02 49.04 71.70
C GLN A 244 11.14 48.14 72.59
N SER A 245 11.23 48.29 73.92
CA SER A 245 10.46 47.52 74.91
C SER A 245 8.96 47.51 74.63
N ASP A 246 8.45 48.58 74.04
CA ASP A 246 7.03 48.80 73.77
C ASP A 246 6.41 47.76 72.83
N SER A 247 7.20 47.17 71.92
CA SER A 247 6.69 46.13 71.02
C SER A 247 6.52 44.78 71.71
N LYS A 248 7.32 44.50 72.74
CA LYS A 248 7.23 43.26 73.53
C LYS A 248 6.03 43.31 74.47
N ASP A 249 5.83 44.45 75.13
CA ASP A 249 4.67 44.66 76.00
C ASP A 249 3.36 44.63 75.18
N SER A 250 3.37 45.18 73.96
CA SER A 250 2.23 45.08 73.03
C SER A 250 1.95 43.64 72.58
N LEU A 251 2.99 42.81 72.41
CA LEU A 251 2.84 41.39 72.06
C LEU A 251 2.19 40.60 73.19
N GLU A 252 2.63 40.83 74.44
CA GLU A 252 2.05 40.18 75.62
C GLU A 252 0.56 40.54 75.80
N VAL A 253 0.18 41.79 75.50
CA VAL A 253 -1.23 42.22 75.51
C VAL A 253 -2.05 41.50 74.44
N VAL A 254 -1.51 41.34 73.23
CA VAL A 254 -2.19 40.64 72.12
C VAL A 254 -2.30 39.13 72.42
N GLU A 255 -1.29 38.53 73.03
CA GLU A 255 -1.31 37.14 73.46
C GLU A 255 -2.41 36.90 74.51
N ALA A 256 -2.53 37.79 75.49
CA ALA A 256 -3.59 37.73 76.48
C ALA A 256 -5.00 37.89 75.87
N ASP A 257 -5.20 38.81 74.91
CA ASP A 257 -6.48 38.96 74.20
C ASP A 257 -6.84 37.71 73.39
N LEU A 258 -5.88 37.11 72.68
CA LEU A 258 -6.09 35.87 71.94
C LEU A 258 -6.48 34.70 72.85
N GLN A 259 -5.77 34.53 73.96
CA GLN A 259 -6.12 33.51 74.96
C GLN A 259 -7.52 33.75 75.55
N SER A 260 -7.90 35.01 75.79
CA SER A 260 -9.24 35.35 76.25
C SER A 260 -10.31 34.99 75.22
N ARG A 261 -10.08 35.31 73.93
CA ARG A 261 -11.01 34.96 72.85
C ARG A 261 -11.12 33.46 72.61
N GLN A 262 -10.02 32.73 72.76
CA GLN A 262 -10.04 31.27 72.67
C GLN A 262 -10.94 30.68 73.76
N LYS A 263 -10.76 31.10 75.01
CA LYS A 263 -11.61 30.63 76.13
C LYS A 263 -13.08 30.97 75.90
N GLN A 264 -13.37 32.19 75.46
CA GLN A 264 -14.74 32.59 75.11
C GLN A 264 -15.32 31.74 73.97
N GLY A 265 -14.51 31.35 72.98
CA GLY A 265 -14.91 30.43 71.91
C GLY A 265 -15.24 29.03 72.44
N GLU A 266 -14.39 28.49 73.32
CA GLU A 266 -14.62 27.19 73.98
C GLU A 266 -15.89 27.21 74.84
N GLU A 267 -16.17 28.31 75.54
CA GLU A 267 -17.41 28.50 76.31
C GLU A 267 -18.64 28.51 75.39
N LEU A 268 -18.61 29.26 74.29
CA LEU A 268 -19.71 29.30 73.32
C LEU A 268 -19.93 27.94 72.62
N GLU A 269 -18.87 27.20 72.31
CA GLU A 269 -18.99 25.85 71.76
C GLU A 269 -19.65 24.88 72.76
N ALA A 270 -19.30 24.98 74.05
CA ALA A 270 -19.97 24.21 75.09
C ALA A 270 -21.45 24.59 75.24
N GLU A 271 -21.79 25.87 75.18
CA GLU A 271 -23.17 26.36 75.18
C GLU A 271 -23.97 25.84 73.98
N LEU A 272 -23.39 25.85 72.77
CA LEU A 272 -24.02 25.30 71.57
C LEU A 272 -24.28 23.80 71.71
N LEU A 273 -23.33 23.04 72.24
CA LEU A 273 -23.50 21.61 72.49
C LEU A 273 -24.63 21.33 73.50
N GLU A 274 -24.75 22.15 74.54
CA GLU A 274 -25.84 22.03 75.51
C GLU A 274 -27.20 22.42 74.89
N LEU A 275 -27.24 23.46 74.05
CA LEU A 275 -28.44 23.84 73.30
C LEU A 275 -28.86 22.77 72.31
N GLU A 276 -27.93 22.13 71.60
CA GLU A 276 -28.21 21.02 70.68
C GLU A 276 -28.77 19.81 71.42
N LYS A 277 -28.21 19.46 72.59
CA LYS A 277 -28.78 18.43 73.47
C LYS A 277 -30.17 18.80 73.96
N ALA A 278 -30.40 20.06 74.38
CA ALA A 278 -31.69 20.53 74.85
C ALA A 278 -32.74 20.52 73.72
N LEU A 279 -32.35 20.92 72.51
CA LEU A 279 -33.17 20.86 71.30
C LEU A 279 -33.55 19.40 70.99
N GLY A 280 -32.57 18.48 70.97
CA GLY A 280 -32.82 17.07 70.76
C GLY A 280 -33.81 16.49 71.79
N ARG A 281 -33.68 16.88 73.08
CA ARG A 281 -34.66 16.51 74.11
C ARG A 281 -36.05 17.10 73.84
N ALA A 282 -36.16 18.37 73.44
CA ALA A 282 -37.44 18.99 73.10
C ALA A 282 -38.10 18.32 71.88
N GLU A 283 -37.34 17.96 70.85
CA GLU A 283 -37.83 17.23 69.68
C GLU A 283 -38.35 15.83 70.04
N THR A 284 -37.72 15.14 70.99
CA THR A 284 -38.23 13.85 71.48
C THR A 284 -39.51 13.95 72.29
N LEU A 285 -39.80 15.10 72.91
CA LEU A 285 -41.03 15.35 73.65
C LEU A 285 -42.20 15.79 72.75
N LEU A 286 -41.92 16.22 71.51
CA LEU A 286 -42.92 16.64 70.51
C LEU A 286 -43.37 15.51 69.56
N LYS A 287 -42.76 14.32 69.65
CA LYS A 287 -43.14 13.10 68.91
C LYS A 287 -43.90 12.14 69.83
#